data_AF-A0A1M6IY06-F1
#
_entry.id   AF-A0A1M6IY06-F1
#
_cell.length_a   1.000
_cell.length_b   1.000
_cell.length_c   1.000
_cell.angle_alpha   90.00
_cell.angle_beta   90.00
_cell.angle_gamma   90.00
#
_symmetry.space_group_name_H-M   'P 1'
#
loop_
_entity.id
_entity.type
_entity.pdbx_description
1 polymer ?
#
loop_
_entity_poly.entity_id
_entity_poly.type
_entity_poly.pdbx_seq_one_letter_code
_entity_poly.pdbx_strand_id
1 'polypeptide(L)'
;MDYQRHQHSYPDEELETGAQFAKQIGVSGAAVSKATTKGRLDTFRNSRGEKCYHKVISAQQWTLKKDRSKVTTPTRGQMAAGYDNIDAQAMAHVLANENPQAPKPVSAPVQGLDLGAVMQERQEFEVSRAEKEFHNARVAKFKADELEGRLVDKQTVFLKAYQIGAMIQEKVMNMYVQLAPKIVGHIQEQLSMSGIEAEKLRVAMKDSNHEIGEIIRKESITVLKDLSDRTPENFLD
;
A
#
# COMPACT_ATOMS: atom_id res chain seq x y z
N MET A 1 17.40 -4.66 -11.52
CA MET A 1 18.26 -5.86 -11.67
C MET A 1 17.65 -6.76 -12.73
N ASP A 2 18.48 -7.53 -13.45
CA ASP A 2 18.02 -8.44 -14.53
C ASP A 2 18.21 -9.89 -14.08
N TYR A 3 17.10 -10.57 -13.79
CA TYR A 3 17.09 -11.93 -13.26
C TYR A 3 16.93 -12.94 -14.39
N GLN A 4 17.86 -13.88 -14.45
CA GLN A 4 17.80 -15.01 -15.38
C GLN A 4 16.70 -16.00 -14.97
N ARG A 5 16.22 -16.83 -15.91
CA ARG A 5 15.13 -17.80 -15.66
C ARG A 5 15.40 -18.72 -14.46
N HIS A 6 16.65 -19.09 -14.21
CA HIS A 6 17.03 -19.95 -13.09
C HIS A 6 17.17 -19.20 -11.75
N GLN A 7 17.10 -17.86 -11.76
CA GLN A 7 17.26 -17.00 -10.57
C GLN A 7 15.91 -16.58 -9.97
N HIS A 8 14.79 -16.97 -10.58
CA HIS A 8 13.44 -16.69 -10.06
C HIS A 8 12.49 -17.86 -10.36
N SER A 9 11.51 -18.05 -9.48
CA SER A 9 10.53 -19.14 -9.56
C SER A 9 9.19 -18.73 -10.18
N TYR A 10 9.05 -17.48 -10.63
CA TYR A 10 7.79 -16.96 -11.17
C TYR A 10 7.34 -17.72 -12.42
N PRO A 11 6.08 -18.20 -12.51
CA PRO A 11 5.55 -18.79 -13.73
C PRO A 11 5.44 -17.74 -14.85
N ASP A 12 5.50 -18.18 -16.11
CA ASP A 12 5.43 -17.28 -17.27
C ASP A 12 4.10 -16.51 -17.33
N GLU A 13 3.04 -17.06 -16.76
CA GLU A 13 1.72 -16.42 -16.67
C GLU A 13 1.72 -15.17 -15.79
N GLU A 14 2.67 -15.05 -14.85
CA GLU A 14 2.84 -13.88 -13.98
C GLU A 14 3.82 -12.84 -14.57
N LEU A 15 4.40 -13.15 -15.71
CA LEU A 15 5.34 -12.30 -16.43
C LEU A 15 4.66 -11.65 -17.63
N GLU A 16 4.72 -10.34 -17.70
CA GLU A 16 4.16 -9.56 -18.81
C GLU A 16 5.24 -8.90 -19.64
N THR A 17 4.94 -8.74 -20.93
CA THR A 17 5.80 -7.98 -21.84
C THR A 17 5.82 -6.50 -21.43
N GLY A 18 6.88 -5.78 -21.81
CA GLY A 18 6.97 -4.34 -21.52
C GLY A 18 5.80 -3.52 -22.07
N ALA A 19 5.19 -3.94 -23.19
CA ALA A 19 4.03 -3.28 -23.77
C ALA A 19 2.77 -3.49 -22.94
N GLN A 20 2.53 -4.72 -22.45
CA GLN A 20 1.40 -5.03 -21.57
C GLN A 20 1.55 -4.33 -20.23
N PHE A 21 2.74 -4.38 -19.62
CA PHE A 21 3.03 -3.68 -18.37
C PHE A 21 2.86 -2.16 -18.50
N ALA A 22 3.33 -1.56 -19.59
CA ALA A 22 3.13 -0.14 -19.88
C ALA A 22 1.64 0.23 -19.97
N LYS A 23 0.83 -0.62 -20.62
CA LYS A 23 -0.62 -0.45 -20.71
C LYS A 23 -1.31 -0.59 -19.35
N GLN A 24 -0.92 -1.57 -18.55
CA GLN A 24 -1.44 -1.81 -17.20
C GLN A 24 -1.22 -0.60 -16.28
N ILE A 25 -0.04 0.02 -16.36
CA ILE A 25 0.35 1.17 -15.52
C ILE A 25 -0.08 2.52 -16.12
N GLY A 26 -0.57 2.54 -17.37
CA GLY A 26 -1.01 3.77 -18.04
C GLY A 26 0.13 4.69 -18.47
N VAL A 27 1.27 4.13 -18.88
CA VAL A 27 2.47 4.89 -19.27
C VAL A 27 3.00 4.46 -20.63
N SER A 28 3.88 5.26 -21.23
CA SER A 28 4.51 4.88 -22.49
C SER A 28 5.58 3.79 -22.29
N GLY A 29 5.78 2.92 -23.29
CA GLY A 29 6.85 1.91 -23.26
C GLY A 29 8.25 2.52 -23.13
N ALA A 30 8.45 3.75 -23.62
CA ALA A 30 9.68 4.51 -23.43
C ALA A 30 9.92 4.87 -21.95
N ALA A 31 8.87 5.20 -21.19
CA ALA A 31 8.97 5.48 -19.77
C ALA A 31 9.37 4.23 -18.97
N VAL A 32 8.81 3.06 -19.33
CA VAL A 32 9.18 1.76 -18.76
C VAL A 32 10.64 1.44 -19.06
N SER A 33 11.07 1.55 -20.31
CA SER A 33 12.46 1.32 -20.73
C SER A 33 13.46 2.23 -19.99
N LYS A 34 13.09 3.49 -19.78
CA LYS A 34 13.87 4.45 -19.00
C LYS A 34 13.94 4.10 -17.50
N ALA A 35 12.87 3.57 -16.92
CA ALA A 35 12.86 3.14 -15.53
C ALA A 35 13.73 1.89 -15.33
N THR A 36 13.68 0.95 -16.28
CA THR A 36 14.52 -0.25 -16.29
C THR A 36 16.01 0.09 -16.38
N THR A 37 16.40 0.97 -17.32
CA THR A 37 17.80 1.42 -17.48
C THR A 37 18.33 2.18 -16.25
N LYS A 38 17.45 2.93 -15.57
CA LYS A 38 17.77 3.58 -14.28
C LYS A 38 17.78 2.64 -13.07
N GLY A 39 17.59 1.33 -13.25
CA GLY A 39 17.55 0.35 -12.15
C GLY A 39 16.33 0.47 -11.23
N ARG A 40 15.27 1.17 -11.68
CA ARG A 40 14.04 1.39 -10.90
C ARG A 40 13.06 0.23 -11.02
N LEU A 41 13.14 -0.52 -12.12
CA LEU A 41 12.40 -1.74 -12.34
C LEU A 41 13.36 -2.91 -12.49
N ASP A 42 12.99 -4.02 -11.89
CA ASP A 42 13.62 -5.31 -12.14
C ASP A 42 12.98 -5.99 -13.35
N THR A 43 13.81 -6.71 -14.11
CA THR A 43 13.40 -7.53 -15.25
C THR A 43 13.63 -9.00 -14.96
N PHE A 44 12.77 -9.84 -15.51
CA PHE A 44 12.79 -11.29 -15.33
C PHE A 44 12.75 -11.95 -16.69
N ARG A 45 13.44 -13.08 -16.87
CA ARG A 45 13.41 -13.83 -18.14
C ARG A 45 12.36 -14.94 -18.12
N ASN A 46 11.45 -14.90 -19.08
CA ASN A 46 10.47 -15.98 -19.28
C ASN A 46 11.14 -17.27 -19.81
N SER A 47 10.37 -18.35 -19.99
CA SER A 47 10.88 -19.61 -20.57
C SER A 47 11.48 -19.46 -21.97
N ARG A 48 11.11 -18.40 -22.70
CA ARG A 48 11.63 -18.06 -24.04
C ARG A 48 12.88 -17.18 -24.00
N GLY A 49 13.35 -16.81 -22.80
CA GLY A 49 14.52 -15.95 -22.59
C GLY A 49 14.27 -14.47 -22.82
N GLU A 50 13.02 -14.04 -23.03
CA GLU A 50 12.63 -12.65 -23.26
C GLU A 50 12.54 -11.88 -21.95
N LYS A 51 12.82 -10.59 -22.00
CA LYS A 51 12.74 -9.70 -20.82
C LYS A 51 11.28 -9.32 -20.56
N CYS A 52 10.82 -9.72 -19.38
CA CYS A 52 9.47 -9.47 -18.90
C CYS A 52 9.48 -8.76 -17.54
N TYR A 53 8.31 -8.28 -17.16
CA TYR A 53 8.04 -7.62 -15.89
C TYR A 53 7.02 -8.44 -15.12
N HIS A 54 7.18 -8.52 -13.81
CA HIS A 54 6.25 -9.26 -12.98
C HIS A 54 5.01 -8.40 -12.68
N LYS A 55 3.81 -8.94 -12.89
CA LYS A 55 2.52 -8.19 -12.77
C LYS A 55 2.38 -7.39 -11.47
N VAL A 56 2.69 -8.04 -10.34
CA VAL A 56 2.57 -7.43 -9.01
C VAL A 56 3.85 -6.71 -8.58
N ILE A 57 5.00 -7.41 -8.57
CA ILE A 57 6.26 -6.88 -8.03
C ILE A 57 6.74 -5.67 -8.82
N SER A 58 6.75 -5.72 -10.15
CA SER A 58 7.22 -4.59 -10.96
C SER A 58 6.28 -3.38 -10.83
N ALA A 59 4.97 -3.58 -10.62
CA ALA A 59 4.01 -2.51 -10.35
C ALA A 59 4.26 -1.85 -8.97
N GLN A 60 4.58 -2.65 -7.95
CA GLN A 60 4.99 -2.15 -6.64
C GLN A 60 6.30 -1.34 -6.74
N GLN A 61 7.30 -1.88 -7.44
CA GLN A 61 8.57 -1.18 -7.67
C GLN A 61 8.39 0.15 -8.40
N TRP A 62 7.50 0.19 -9.41
CA TRP A 62 7.17 1.43 -10.12
C TRP A 62 6.67 2.53 -9.18
N THR A 63 5.79 2.16 -8.26
CA THR A 63 5.15 3.07 -7.31
C THR A 63 6.14 3.52 -6.24
N LEU A 64 6.89 2.58 -5.66
CA LEU A 64 7.83 2.84 -4.57
C LEU A 64 9.06 3.63 -5.02
N LYS A 65 9.61 3.28 -6.19
CA LYS A 65 10.80 3.91 -6.75
C LYS A 65 10.43 5.03 -7.73
N LYS A 66 9.27 5.69 -7.58
CA LYS A 66 8.90 6.80 -8.45
C LYS A 66 9.92 7.93 -8.32
N ASP A 67 10.51 8.35 -9.44
CA ASP A 67 11.48 9.46 -9.48
C ASP A 67 10.75 10.76 -9.13
N ARG A 68 10.74 11.10 -7.84
CA ARG A 68 10.14 12.32 -7.28
C ARG A 68 11.02 13.55 -7.52
N SER A 69 12.23 13.39 -8.06
CA SER A 69 13.15 14.50 -8.32
C SER A 69 12.69 15.40 -9.49
N LYS A 70 11.66 14.97 -10.23
CA LYS A 70 11.03 15.73 -11.32
C LYS A 70 9.54 15.95 -11.09
N VAL A 71 9.12 16.14 -9.84
CA VAL A 71 7.88 16.90 -9.61
C VAL A 71 8.17 18.29 -10.17
N THR A 72 7.53 18.59 -11.29
CA THR A 72 7.74 19.77 -12.11
C THR A 72 7.80 21.02 -11.25
N THR A 73 8.86 21.81 -11.41
CA THR A 73 8.86 23.21 -11.01
C THR A 73 7.54 23.81 -11.48
N PRO A 74 6.71 24.36 -10.59
CA PRO A 74 5.38 24.82 -10.93
C PRO A 74 5.47 25.84 -12.08
N THR A 75 4.61 25.71 -13.07
CA THR A 75 4.52 26.74 -14.12
C THR A 75 4.07 28.06 -13.49
N ARG A 76 4.38 29.20 -14.11
CA ARG A 76 4.06 30.55 -13.58
C ARG A 76 2.57 30.73 -13.21
N GLY A 77 1.66 30.02 -13.92
CA GLY A 77 0.23 29.98 -13.60
C GLY A 77 -0.13 29.11 -12.39
N GLN A 78 0.65 28.06 -12.09
CA GLN A 78 0.48 27.21 -10.91
C GLN A 78 1.05 27.88 -9.65
N MET A 79 2.13 28.65 -9.78
CA MET A 79 2.64 29.53 -8.71
C MET A 79 1.59 30.59 -8.32
N ALA A 80 0.94 31.21 -9.32
CA ALA A 80 -0.12 32.19 -9.10
C ALA A 80 -1.40 31.58 -8.48
N ALA A 81 -1.64 30.28 -8.71
CA ALA A 81 -2.76 29.53 -8.16
C ALA A 81 -2.45 28.82 -6.82
N GLY A 82 -1.26 29.05 -6.23
CA GLY A 82 -0.91 28.55 -4.90
C GLY A 82 -0.50 27.08 -4.83
N TYR A 83 -0.16 26.44 -5.96
CA TYR A 83 0.30 25.04 -6.02
C TYR A 83 1.82 24.89 -5.91
N ASP A 84 2.49 25.81 -5.21
CA ASP A 84 3.92 25.69 -4.94
C ASP A 84 4.15 24.77 -3.73
N ASN A 85 4.70 23.59 -4.02
CA ASN A 85 5.14 22.62 -3.02
C ASN A 85 6.04 23.30 -1.98
N ILE A 86 5.57 23.21 -0.73
CA ILE A 86 6.17 23.68 0.53
C ILE A 86 7.52 22.98 0.89
N ASP A 87 8.10 22.15 0.04
CA ASP A 87 9.23 21.29 0.42
C ASP A 87 10.61 21.61 -0.20
N ALA A 88 10.79 22.72 -0.94
CA ALA A 88 12.08 23.03 -1.59
C ALA A 88 12.81 24.32 -1.15
N GLN A 89 12.23 25.16 -0.28
CA GLN A 89 12.84 26.45 0.10
C GLN A 89 13.05 26.65 1.61
N ALA A 90 13.16 25.58 2.38
CA ALA A 90 13.68 25.64 3.75
C ALA A 90 15.21 25.44 3.86
N MET A 91 15.95 25.31 2.74
CA MET A 91 17.39 24.98 2.75
C MET A 91 18.29 25.88 1.87
N ALA A 92 17.78 26.96 1.25
CA ALA A 92 18.63 27.86 0.48
C ALA A 92 18.04 29.29 0.44
N HIS A 93 18.38 30.09 1.45
CA HIS A 93 18.64 31.55 1.41
C HIS A 93 18.53 32.14 2.82
N VAL A 94 19.40 31.65 3.71
CA VAL A 94 20.08 32.54 4.65
C VAL A 94 21.36 32.93 3.90
N LEU A 95 21.53 34.24 3.66
CA LEU A 95 22.61 34.93 2.95
C LEU A 95 22.33 35.33 1.48
N ALA A 96 22.50 36.65 1.28
CA ALA A 96 22.72 37.40 0.04
C ALA A 96 21.58 37.46 -0.99
N ASN A 97 20.84 38.57 -1.05
CA ASN A 97 21.20 39.71 -1.91
C ASN A 97 20.09 40.78 -1.89
N GLU A 98 20.51 42.01 -1.63
CA GLU A 98 19.78 43.23 -1.99
C GLU A 98 19.66 43.30 -3.51
N ASN A 99 18.45 43.52 -4.04
CA ASN A 99 18.30 44.12 -5.37
C ASN A 99 17.05 45.00 -5.42
N PRO A 100 17.16 46.31 -5.73
CA PRO A 100 16.06 47.26 -5.71
C PRO A 100 15.48 47.42 -7.12
N GLN A 101 14.36 46.77 -7.42
CA GLN A 101 13.41 47.22 -8.45
C GLN A 101 12.16 46.33 -8.48
N ALA A 102 11.15 46.72 -7.69
CA ALA A 102 9.80 46.27 -7.91
C ALA A 102 9.18 47.13 -9.04
N PRO A 103 8.55 46.54 -10.07
CA PRO A 103 7.82 47.31 -11.08
C PRO A 103 6.61 47.99 -10.42
N LYS A 104 6.44 49.30 -10.67
CA LYS A 104 5.31 50.09 -10.18
C LYS A 104 3.99 49.55 -10.77
N PRO A 105 2.92 49.46 -9.98
CA PRO A 105 1.61 49.07 -10.49
C PRO A 105 1.09 50.12 -11.49
N VAL A 106 0.57 49.65 -12.62
CA VAL A 106 -0.07 50.48 -13.65
C VAL A 106 -1.46 50.85 -13.13
N SER A 107 -1.68 52.13 -12.85
CA SER A 107 -2.96 52.67 -12.42
C SER A 107 -3.96 52.64 -13.58
N ALA A 108 -4.94 51.73 -13.52
CA ALA A 108 -6.14 51.82 -14.34
C ALA A 108 -7.12 52.86 -13.75
N PRO A 109 -7.97 53.52 -14.56
CA PRO A 109 -8.93 54.49 -14.06
C PRO A 109 -10.02 53.78 -13.24
N VAL A 110 -10.18 54.21 -12.00
CA VAL A 110 -11.18 53.72 -11.04
C VAL A 110 -12.56 54.20 -11.46
N GLN A 111 -13.33 53.34 -12.13
CA GLN A 111 -14.78 53.47 -12.24
C GLN A 111 -15.42 52.83 -11.01
N GLY A 112 -16.15 53.64 -10.22
CA GLY A 112 -17.12 53.22 -9.21
C GLY A 112 -16.69 52.12 -8.25
N LEU A 113 -15.99 52.47 -7.17
CA LEU A 113 -15.78 51.58 -6.03
C LEU A 113 -17.14 51.26 -5.36
N ASP A 114 -17.68 50.09 -5.64
CA ASP A 114 -18.76 49.50 -4.86
C ASP A 114 -18.20 49.09 -3.49
N LEU A 115 -18.38 49.96 -2.48
CA LEU A 115 -17.89 49.76 -1.12
C LEU A 115 -18.40 48.43 -0.51
N GLY A 116 -19.57 47.93 -0.93
CA GLY A 116 -20.12 46.67 -0.45
C GLY A 116 -19.29 45.48 -0.90
N ALA A 117 -18.90 45.45 -2.18
CA ALA A 117 -18.06 44.40 -2.74
C ALA A 117 -16.66 44.36 -2.10
N VAL A 118 -16.06 45.52 -1.83
CA VAL A 118 -14.73 45.61 -1.19
C VAL A 118 -14.76 45.15 0.27
N MET A 119 -15.84 45.43 1.01
CA MET A 119 -15.99 44.93 2.39
C MET A 119 -16.23 43.42 2.43
N GLN A 120 -16.98 42.88 1.47
CA GLN A 120 -17.23 41.45 1.35
C GLN A 120 -15.94 40.69 0.96
N GLU A 121 -15.18 41.20 0.01
CA GLU A 121 -13.88 40.63 -0.40
C GLU A 121 -12.86 40.64 0.75
N ARG A 122 -12.89 41.68 1.60
CA ARG A 122 -12.05 41.75 2.82
C ARG A 122 -12.46 40.71 3.87
N GLN A 123 -13.76 40.48 4.07
CA GLN A 123 -14.24 39.44 4.98
C GLN A 123 -13.88 38.03 4.47
N GLU A 124 -14.03 37.77 3.17
CA GLU A 124 -13.64 36.51 2.55
C GLU A 124 -12.13 36.25 2.65
N PHE A 125 -11.30 37.30 2.53
CA PHE A 125 -9.86 37.22 2.72
C PHE A 125 -9.48 36.90 4.18
N GLU A 126 -10.16 37.52 5.15
CA GLU A 126 -9.93 37.25 6.57
C GLU A 126 -10.33 35.83 6.96
N VAL A 127 -11.44 35.31 6.43
CA VAL A 127 -11.86 33.90 6.60
C VAL A 127 -10.83 32.95 5.97
N SER A 128 -10.40 33.22 4.74
CA SER A 128 -9.39 32.40 4.05
C SER A 128 -8.06 32.38 4.80
N ARG A 129 -7.67 33.51 5.42
CA ARG A 129 -6.47 33.61 6.26
C ARG A 129 -6.61 32.77 7.53
N ALA A 130 -7.77 32.85 8.21
CA ALA A 130 -8.03 32.07 9.40
C ALA A 130 -8.01 30.55 9.11
N GLU A 131 -8.59 30.12 7.99
CA GLU A 131 -8.55 28.72 7.55
C GLU A 131 -7.12 28.24 7.26
N LYS A 132 -6.30 29.10 6.63
CA LYS A 132 -4.89 28.81 6.37
C LYS A 132 -4.09 28.68 7.67
N GLU A 133 -4.28 29.60 8.61
CA GLU A 133 -3.62 29.56 9.92
C GLU A 133 -4.03 28.31 10.72
N PHE A 134 -5.31 27.95 10.69
CA PHE A 134 -5.82 26.72 11.31
C PHE A 134 -5.21 25.45 10.68
N HIS A 135 -5.15 25.40 9.34
CA HIS A 135 -4.52 24.29 8.64
C HIS A 135 -3.03 24.15 9.00
N ASN A 136 -2.31 25.27 9.01
CA ASN A 136 -0.89 25.30 9.39
C ASN A 136 -0.67 24.85 10.83
N ALA A 137 -1.51 25.29 11.77
CA ALA A 137 -1.45 24.84 13.16
C ALA A 137 -1.69 23.33 13.28
N ARG A 138 -2.63 22.78 12.50
CA ARG A 138 -2.90 21.33 12.47
C ARG A 138 -1.72 20.53 11.91
N VAL A 139 -1.09 21.01 10.83
CA VAL A 139 0.12 20.37 10.28
C VAL A 139 1.28 20.45 11.26
N ALA A 140 1.49 21.60 11.92
CA ALA A 140 2.51 21.75 12.94
C ALA A 140 2.29 20.78 14.11
N LYS A 141 1.04 20.60 14.54
CA LYS A 141 0.68 19.60 15.55
C LYS A 141 1.04 18.18 15.09
N PHE A 142 0.70 17.80 13.87
CA PHE A 142 1.06 16.47 13.35
C PHE A 142 2.58 16.27 13.26
N LYS A 143 3.35 17.28 12.86
CA LYS A 143 4.81 17.21 12.85
C LYS A 143 5.38 17.07 14.26
N ALA A 144 4.81 17.77 15.24
CA ALA A 144 5.20 17.62 16.65
C ALA A 144 4.88 16.21 17.17
N ASP A 145 3.68 15.69 16.89
CA ASP A 145 3.28 14.33 17.29
C ASP A 145 4.12 13.24 16.57
N GLU A 146 4.61 13.49 15.35
CA GLU A 146 5.55 12.64 14.63
C GLU A 146 6.95 12.62 15.28
N LEU A 147 7.48 13.80 15.64
CA LEU A 147 8.77 13.92 16.36
C LEU A 147 8.72 13.33 17.77
N GLU A 148 7.59 13.47 18.46
CA GLU A 148 7.34 12.83 19.76
C GLU A 148 7.12 11.31 19.63
N GLY A 149 7.05 10.76 18.42
CA GLY A 149 6.88 9.33 18.16
C GLY A 149 5.48 8.80 18.46
N ARG A 150 4.48 9.68 18.60
CA ARG A 150 3.08 9.30 18.83
C ARG A 150 2.39 8.84 17.55
N LEU A 151 2.81 9.38 16.41
CA LEU A 151 2.30 8.98 15.11
C LEU A 151 3.10 7.81 14.55
N VAL A 152 2.38 6.74 14.18
CA VAL A 152 2.95 5.59 13.50
C VAL A 152 2.67 5.73 12.01
N ASP A 153 3.69 5.48 11.19
CA ASP A 153 3.53 5.49 9.74
C ASP A 153 2.47 4.47 9.30
N LYS A 154 1.51 4.95 8.51
CA LYS A 154 0.40 4.16 7.99
C LYS A 154 0.87 2.95 7.20
N GLN A 155 1.94 3.08 6.40
CA GLN A 155 2.44 1.96 5.60
C GLN A 155 3.03 0.87 6.49
N THR A 156 3.76 1.27 7.52
CA THR A 156 4.34 0.37 8.52
C THR A 156 3.26 -0.39 9.29
N VAL A 157 2.19 0.31 9.72
CA VAL A 157 1.04 -0.34 10.39
C VAL A 157 0.39 -1.35 9.45
N PHE A 158 0.14 -0.97 8.20
CA PHE A 158 -0.49 -1.85 7.21
C PHE A 158 0.36 -3.09 6.93
N LEU A 159 1.67 -2.93 6.74
CA LEU A 159 2.58 -4.04 6.49
C LEU A 159 2.60 -5.02 7.69
N LYS A 160 2.71 -4.50 8.91
CA LYS A 160 2.69 -5.34 10.12
C LYS A 160 1.35 -6.06 10.29
N ALA A 161 0.23 -5.37 10.07
CA ALA A 161 -1.10 -5.97 10.14
C ALA A 161 -1.25 -7.11 9.10
N TYR A 162 -0.77 -6.89 7.88
CA TYR A 162 -0.77 -7.91 6.83
C TYR A 162 0.09 -9.14 7.21
N GLN A 163 1.30 -8.91 7.72
CA GLN A 163 2.18 -9.98 8.19
C GLN A 163 1.53 -10.81 9.31
N ILE A 164 0.92 -10.13 10.29
CA ILE A 164 0.21 -10.80 11.39
C ILE A 164 -0.97 -11.61 10.84
N GLY A 165 -1.76 -11.04 9.93
CA GLY A 165 -2.87 -11.75 9.28
C GLY A 165 -2.41 -13.02 8.56
N ALA A 166 -1.34 -12.93 7.78
CA ALA A 166 -0.76 -14.09 7.09
C ALA A 166 -0.26 -15.17 8.07
N MET A 167 0.41 -14.78 9.17
CA MET A 167 0.86 -15.71 10.20
C MET A 167 -0.30 -16.41 10.91
N ILE A 168 -1.38 -15.67 11.22
CA ILE A 168 -2.58 -16.24 11.83
C ILE A 168 -3.22 -17.25 10.87
N GLN A 169 -3.40 -16.86 9.61
CA GLN A 169 -3.96 -17.74 8.59
C GLN A 169 -3.14 -19.02 8.43
N GLU A 170 -1.82 -18.91 8.36
CA GLU A 170 -0.92 -20.07 8.28
C GLU A 170 -1.05 -20.97 9.51
N LYS A 171 -1.06 -20.41 10.72
CA LYS A 171 -1.21 -21.19 11.96
C LYS A 171 -2.53 -21.92 12.00
N VAL A 172 -3.63 -21.24 11.68
CA VAL A 172 -4.98 -21.81 11.66
C VAL A 172 -5.07 -22.92 10.59
N MET A 173 -4.58 -22.66 9.39
CA MET A 173 -4.57 -23.65 8.31
C MET A 173 -3.59 -24.80 8.56
N ASN A 174 -2.65 -24.71 9.50
CA ASN A 174 -1.80 -25.85 9.86
C ASN A 174 -2.35 -26.65 11.05
N MET A 175 -3.39 -26.17 11.75
CA MET A 175 -3.95 -26.89 12.90
C MET A 175 -4.55 -28.24 12.50
N TYR A 176 -5.24 -28.34 11.37
CA TYR A 176 -5.90 -29.59 10.98
C TYR A 176 -4.88 -30.72 10.73
N VAL A 177 -3.70 -30.40 10.19
CA VAL A 177 -2.61 -31.36 9.96
C VAL A 177 -2.11 -31.94 11.29
N GLN A 178 -2.12 -31.13 12.36
CA GLN A 178 -1.66 -31.55 13.69
C GLN A 178 -2.76 -32.23 14.51
N LEU A 179 -4.00 -31.77 14.38
CA LEU A 179 -5.13 -32.24 15.20
C LEU A 179 -5.74 -33.52 14.66
N ALA A 180 -5.87 -33.68 13.34
CA ALA A 180 -6.54 -34.84 12.77
C ALA A 180 -5.86 -36.17 13.17
N PRO A 181 -4.53 -36.33 13.11
CA PRO A 181 -3.87 -37.55 13.56
C PRO A 181 -4.05 -37.83 15.06
N LYS A 182 -4.11 -36.78 15.89
CA LYS A 182 -4.32 -36.92 17.34
C LYS A 182 -5.74 -37.39 17.65
N ILE A 183 -6.73 -36.83 16.97
CA ILE A 183 -8.14 -37.20 17.13
C ILE A 183 -8.34 -38.65 16.66
N VAL A 184 -7.86 -39.00 15.47
CA VAL A 184 -7.91 -40.37 14.95
C VAL A 184 -7.19 -41.34 15.88
N GLY A 185 -6.00 -40.99 16.35
CA GLY A 185 -5.24 -41.81 17.30
C GLY A 185 -6.01 -42.06 18.59
N HIS A 186 -6.64 -41.02 19.16
CA HIS A 186 -7.44 -41.16 20.37
C HIS A 186 -8.68 -42.03 20.16
N ILE A 187 -9.39 -41.87 19.04
CA ILE A 187 -10.54 -42.71 18.69
C ILE A 187 -10.11 -44.16 18.51
N GLN A 188 -8.98 -44.39 17.81
CA GLN A 188 -8.44 -45.72 17.58
C GLN A 188 -8.06 -46.41 18.90
N GLU A 189 -7.47 -45.67 19.84
CA GLU A 189 -7.15 -46.15 21.19
C GLU A 189 -8.41 -46.56 21.95
N GLN A 190 -9.44 -45.71 21.99
CA GLN A 190 -10.70 -46.02 22.69
C GLN A 190 -11.43 -47.23 22.11
N LEU A 191 -11.46 -47.35 20.77
CA LEU A 191 -12.09 -48.48 20.10
C LEU A 191 -11.32 -49.78 20.32
N SER A 192 -9.99 -49.71 20.39
CA SER A 192 -9.15 -50.86 20.74
C SER A 192 -9.40 -51.32 22.18
N MET A 193 -9.51 -50.39 23.12
CA MET A 193 -9.87 -50.69 24.53
C MET A 193 -11.27 -51.32 24.66
N SER A 194 -12.17 -51.03 23.72
CA SER A 194 -13.52 -51.60 23.66
C SER A 194 -13.56 -53.02 23.09
N GLY A 195 -12.41 -53.62 22.77
CA GLY A 195 -12.28 -55.00 22.31
C GLY A 195 -12.47 -55.20 20.81
N ILE A 196 -12.45 -54.12 20.02
CA ILE A 196 -12.49 -54.23 18.56
C ILE A 196 -11.11 -54.69 18.05
N GLU A 197 -11.10 -55.71 17.19
CA GLU A 197 -9.87 -56.22 16.58
C GLU A 197 -9.15 -55.15 15.77
N ALA A 198 -7.83 -55.03 15.98
CA ALA A 198 -6.98 -54.02 15.36
C ALA A 198 -7.08 -54.00 13.82
N GLU A 199 -7.27 -55.15 13.17
CA GLU A 199 -7.36 -55.21 11.71
C GLU A 199 -8.67 -54.64 11.17
N LYS A 200 -9.79 -54.84 11.89
CA LYS A 200 -11.07 -54.22 11.55
C LYS A 200 -11.02 -52.71 11.74
N LEU A 201 -10.35 -52.25 12.79
CA LEU A 201 -10.07 -50.84 13.05
C LEU A 201 -9.24 -50.20 11.93
N ARG A 202 -8.17 -50.86 11.49
CA ARG A 202 -7.29 -50.37 10.42
C ARG A 202 -8.04 -50.18 9.10
N VAL A 203 -8.97 -51.09 8.78
CA VAL A 203 -9.81 -50.99 7.58
C VAL A 203 -10.88 -49.91 7.74
N ALA A 204 -11.56 -49.86 8.89
CA ALA A 204 -12.63 -48.90 9.15
C ALA A 204 -12.14 -47.44 9.25
N MET A 205 -10.90 -47.23 9.72
CA MET A 205 -10.31 -45.90 9.89
C MET A 205 -9.34 -45.51 8.77
N LYS A 206 -9.30 -46.30 7.68
CA LYS A 206 -8.51 -45.97 6.51
C LYS A 206 -9.03 -44.64 5.96
N ASP A 207 -8.15 -43.65 5.89
CA ASP A 207 -8.42 -42.27 5.42
C ASP A 207 -9.13 -41.34 6.42
N SER A 208 -9.46 -41.78 7.64
CA SER A 208 -10.09 -40.91 8.66
C SER A 208 -9.25 -39.67 9.01
N ASN A 209 -7.92 -39.76 8.90
CA ASN A 209 -7.03 -38.60 9.07
C ASN A 209 -7.33 -37.49 8.06
N HIS A 210 -7.58 -37.87 6.81
CA HIS A 210 -7.88 -36.92 5.75
C HIS A 210 -9.28 -36.33 5.92
N GLU A 211 -10.28 -37.17 6.21
CA GLU A 211 -11.66 -36.73 6.39
C GLU A 211 -11.81 -35.75 7.57
N ILE A 212 -11.25 -36.10 8.74
CA ILE A 212 -11.27 -35.23 9.91
C ILE A 212 -10.47 -33.94 9.64
N GLY A 213 -9.34 -34.05 8.94
CA GLY A 213 -8.56 -32.89 8.52
C GLY A 213 -9.36 -31.92 7.65
N GLU A 214 -10.10 -32.43 6.67
CA GLU A 214 -10.94 -31.62 5.78
C GLU A 214 -12.11 -30.96 6.51
N ILE A 215 -12.72 -31.63 7.49
CA ILE A 215 -13.77 -31.04 8.33
C ILE A 215 -13.20 -29.85 9.10
N ILE A 216 -12.07 -30.03 9.81
CA ILE A 216 -11.43 -28.97 10.59
C ILE A 216 -11.02 -27.81 9.66
N ARG A 217 -10.49 -28.10 8.47
CA ARG A 217 -10.12 -27.09 7.47
C ARG A 217 -11.32 -26.26 7.03
N LYS A 218 -12.45 -26.90 6.71
CA LYS A 218 -13.67 -26.20 6.28
C LYS A 218 -14.21 -25.29 7.37
N GLU A 219 -14.31 -25.78 8.60
CA GLU A 219 -14.76 -24.97 9.74
C GLU A 219 -13.83 -23.80 10.02
N SER A 220 -12.51 -24.03 9.94
CA SER A 220 -11.51 -22.97 10.11
C SER A 220 -11.69 -21.86 9.06
N ILE A 221 -11.99 -22.20 7.81
CA ILE A 221 -12.27 -21.22 6.76
C ILE A 221 -13.55 -20.44 7.04
N THR A 222 -14.61 -21.12 7.50
CA THR A 222 -15.88 -20.46 7.86
C THR A 222 -15.66 -19.44 8.97
N VAL A 223 -14.95 -19.82 10.04
CA VAL A 223 -14.64 -18.93 11.17
C VAL A 223 -13.75 -17.76 10.73
N LEU A 224 -12.73 -18.00 9.90
CA LEU A 224 -11.88 -16.92 9.38
C LEU A 224 -12.65 -15.93 8.50
N LYS A 225 -13.62 -16.40 7.72
CA LYS A 225 -14.51 -15.54 6.93
C LYS A 225 -15.43 -14.70 7.81
N ASP A 226 -16.05 -15.33 8.82
CA ASP A 226 -16.89 -14.61 9.79
C ASP A 226 -16.09 -13.49 10.46
N LEU A 227 -14.88 -13.80 10.92
CA LEU A 227 -13.98 -12.81 11.52
C LEU A 227 -13.55 -11.70 10.56
N SER A 228 -13.38 -11.99 9.26
CA SER A 228 -13.03 -10.97 8.26
C SER A 228 -14.19 -10.05 7.90
N ASP A 229 -15.42 -10.53 8.04
CA ASP A 229 -16.64 -9.79 7.71
C ASP A 229 -17.13 -8.93 8.89
N ARG A 230 -16.57 -9.14 10.10
CA ARG A 230 -16.86 -8.30 11.28
C ARG A 230 -16.36 -6.87 11.10
N THR A 231 -17.27 -5.92 11.24
CA THR A 231 -16.96 -4.48 11.27
C THR A 231 -16.57 -4.05 12.69
N PRO A 232 -15.97 -2.85 12.87
CA PRO A 232 -15.68 -2.30 14.20
C PRO A 232 -16.91 -2.19 15.10
N GLU A 233 -18.10 -2.10 14.50
CA GLU A 233 -19.39 -1.97 15.18
C GLU A 233 -19.88 -3.29 15.79
N ASN A 234 -19.49 -4.43 15.20
CA ASN A 234 -19.99 -5.77 15.57
C ASN A 234 -18.85 -6.74 15.95
N PHE A 235 -17.66 -6.21 16.28
CA PHE A 235 -16.48 -7.05 16.45
C PHE A 235 -16.56 -7.97 17.70
N LEU A 236 -17.27 -7.54 18.74
CA LEU A 236 -17.40 -8.22 20.04
C LEU A 236 -18.73 -8.94 20.27
N ASP A 237 -19.68 -8.82 19.33
CA ASP A 237 -20.98 -9.50 19.36
C ASP A 237 -20.88 -10.95 18.86
#